data_AF-A0A931QCG5-F1
#
_entry.id   AF-A0A931QCG5-F1
#
_cell.length_a   1.000
_cell.length_b   1.000
_cell.length_c   1.000
_cell.angle_alpha   90.00
_cell.angle_beta   90.00
_cell.angle_gamma   90.00
#
_symmetry.space_group_name_H-M   'P 1'
#
loop_
_entity.id
_entity.type
_entity.pdbx_description
1 polymer ?
#
loop_
_entity_poly.entity_id
_entity_poly.type
_entity_poly.pdbx_seq_one_letter_code
_entity_poly.pdbx_strand_id
1 'polypeptide(L)'
;GAAFTAVVLGQFANAFACRSTTRPAWSIGRPVNKLLIGAVIIELVMLLGFLFIGPVASLLEHASPSVAGWAVASLSIPAVLGTDAAAKRRRQQRGAPR
;
A
#
# COMPACT_ATOMS: atom_id res chain seq x y z
N GLY A 1 2.34 9.16 -13.94
CA GLY A 1 2.79 9.08 -12.54
C GLY A 1 1.72 8.61 -11.58
N ALA A 2 0.58 9.31 -11.47
CA ALA A 2 -0.40 9.10 -10.39
C ALA A 2 -0.91 7.65 -10.25
N ALA A 3 -1.25 6.98 -11.36
CA ALA A 3 -1.69 5.58 -11.32
C ALA A 3 -0.59 4.64 -10.81
N PHE A 4 0.65 4.81 -11.27
CA PHE A 4 1.80 4.06 -10.79
C PHE A 4 2.01 4.28 -9.28
N THR A 5 2.01 5.53 -8.84
CA THR A 5 2.09 5.89 -7.42
C THR A 5 0.96 5.23 -6.61
N ALA A 6 -0.27 5.21 -7.12
CA ALA A 6 -1.40 4.59 -6.44
C ALA A 6 -1.22 3.07 -6.28
N VAL A 7 -0.69 2.39 -7.30
CA VAL A 7 -0.40 0.95 -7.22
C VAL A 7 0.67 0.69 -6.16
N VAL A 8 1.79 1.43 -6.19
CA VAL A 8 2.88 1.24 -5.21
C VAL A 8 2.39 1.51 -3.79
N LEU A 9 1.67 2.60 -3.55
CA LEU A 9 1.09 2.90 -2.23
C LEU A 9 0.03 1.85 -1.80
N GLY A 10 -0.68 1.26 -2.75
CA GLY A 10 -1.55 0.11 -2.50
C GLY A 10 -0.77 -1.12 -2.04
N GLN A 11 0.38 -1.42 -2.66
CA GLN A 11 1.24 -2.53 -2.28
C GLN A 11 1.87 -2.33 -0.89
N PHE A 12 2.34 -1.11 -0.61
CA PHE A 12 2.73 -0.67 0.74
C PHE A 12 1.64 -1.03 1.75
N ALA A 13 0.40 -0.60 1.50
CA ALA A 13 -0.72 -0.83 2.40
C ALA A 13 -1.05 -2.32 2.55
N ASN A 14 -1.01 -3.07 1.45
CA ASN A 14 -1.22 -4.51 1.43
C ASN A 14 -0.17 -5.26 2.27
N ALA A 15 1.09 -4.83 2.25
CA ALA A 15 2.14 -5.45 3.06
C ALA A 15 1.83 -5.39 4.57
N PHE A 16 1.24 -4.28 5.04
CA PHE A 16 0.75 -4.17 6.43
C PHE A 16 -0.53 -4.98 6.67
N ALA A 17 -1.45 -4.99 5.71
CA ALA A 17 -2.70 -5.74 5.77
C ALA A 17 -2.44 -7.26 5.90
N CYS A 18 -1.51 -7.80 5.10
CA CYS A 18 -1.18 -9.22 5.06
C CYS A 18 -0.44 -9.73 6.31
N ARG A 19 -0.07 -8.87 7.27
CA ARG A 19 0.59 -9.28 8.52
C ARG A 19 -0.25 -10.25 9.37
N SER A 20 -1.57 -10.25 9.21
CA SER A 20 -2.46 -11.21 9.88
C SER A 20 -3.55 -11.66 8.94
N THR A 21 -3.87 -12.96 8.96
CA THR A 21 -5.02 -13.52 8.26
C THR A 21 -6.36 -13.09 8.87
N THR A 22 -6.40 -12.80 10.18
CA THR A 22 -7.66 -12.61 10.90
C THR A 22 -7.86 -11.21 11.43
N ARG A 23 -6.80 -10.50 11.84
CA ARG A 23 -6.91 -9.18 12.45
C ARG A 23 -6.62 -8.07 11.43
N PRO A 24 -7.35 -6.93 11.47
CA PRO A 24 -7.05 -5.78 10.63
C PRO A 24 -5.73 -5.13 11.07
N ALA A 25 -5.06 -4.43 10.15
CA ALA A 25 -3.71 -3.90 10.36
C ALA A 25 -3.58 -3.01 11.61
N TRP A 26 -4.58 -2.17 11.91
CA TRP A 26 -4.58 -1.28 13.08
C TRP A 26 -4.87 -1.96 14.42
N SER A 27 -5.37 -3.20 14.40
CA SER A 27 -5.59 -4.00 15.62
C SER A 27 -4.36 -4.82 16.02
N ILE A 28 -3.38 -4.91 15.13
CA ILE A 28 -2.10 -5.56 15.40
C ILE A 28 -1.20 -4.49 16.02
N GLY A 29 -0.56 -4.80 17.16
CA GLY A 29 0.38 -3.87 17.80
C GLY A 29 1.47 -3.38 16.84
N ARG A 30 2.22 -2.35 17.25
CA ARG A 30 3.23 -1.65 16.43
C ARG A 30 4.05 -2.59 15.51
N PRO A 31 4.38 -2.16 14.28
CA PRO A 31 5.23 -2.93 13.39
C PRO A 31 6.62 -3.08 14.03
N VAL A 32 6.88 -4.26 14.61
CA VAL A 32 8.18 -4.64 15.18
C VAL A 32 9.06 -5.38 14.17
N ASN A 33 8.51 -5.72 13.00
CA ASN A 33 9.26 -6.38 11.94
C ASN A 33 10.14 -5.35 11.20
N LYS A 34 11.41 -5.26 11.59
CA LYS A 34 12.40 -4.36 10.98
C LYS A 34 12.62 -4.64 9.49
N LEU A 35 12.50 -5.90 9.05
CA LEU A 35 12.62 -6.26 7.63
C LEU A 35 11.46 -5.70 6.81
N LEU A 36 10.24 -5.74 7.35
CA LEU A 36 9.07 -5.13 6.70
C LEU A 36 9.24 -3.61 6.55
N ILE A 37 9.72 -2.95 7.60
CA ILE A 37 10.00 -1.50 7.55
C ILE A 37 11.08 -1.20 6.52
N GLY A 38 12.17 -1.99 6.49
CA GLY A 38 13.22 -1.87 5.49
C GLY A 38 12.71 -2.04 4.07
N ALA A 39 11.88 -3.06 3.81
CA ALA A 39 11.28 -3.32 2.51
C ALA A 39 10.40 -2.14 2.05
N VAL A 40 9.57 -1.61 2.95
CA VAL A 40 8.74 -0.43 2.72
C VAL A 40 9.59 0.82 2.40
N ILE A 41 10.68 1.04 3.13
CA ILE A 41 11.58 2.17 2.87
C ILE A 41 12.20 2.03 1.46
N ILE A 42 12.69 0.84 1.12
CA ILE A 42 13.27 0.56 -0.19
C ILE A 42 12.22 0.78 -1.30
N GLU A 43 10.99 0.31 -1.10
CA GLU A 43 9.88 0.52 -2.03
C GLU A 43 9.61 2.01 -2.26
N LEU A 44 9.55 2.83 -1.20
CA LEU A 44 9.35 4.27 -1.32
C LEU A 44 10.53 4.96 -2.03
N VAL A 45 11.76 4.53 -1.76
CA VAL A 45 12.96 5.05 -2.46
C VAL A 45 12.89 4.69 -3.94
N MET A 46 12.53 3.45 -4.28
CA MET A 46 12.35 3.02 -5.67
C MET A 46 11.24 3.79 -6.38
N LEU A 47 10.10 4.03 -5.72
CA LEU A 47 9.01 4.86 -6.24
C LEU A 47 9.50 6.26 -6.63
N LEU A 48 10.26 6.92 -5.74
CA LEU A 48 10.84 8.23 -6.03
C LEU A 48 11.85 8.13 -7.17
N GLY A 49 12.72 7.12 -7.18
CA GLY A 49 13.65 6.86 -8.27
C GLY A 49 12.95 6.74 -9.62
N PHE A 50 11.88 5.93 -9.70
CA PHE A 50 11.12 5.73 -10.94
C PHE A 50 10.37 6.98 -11.40
N LEU A 51 9.98 7.86 -10.48
CA LEU A 51 9.32 9.12 -10.82
C LEU A 51 10.28 10.21 -11.30
N PHE A 52 11.50 10.27 -10.73
CA PHE A 52 12.40 11.41 -10.90
C PHE A 52 13.66 11.10 -11.72
N ILE A 53 14.01 9.84 -11.92
CA ILE A 53 15.12 9.45 -12.81
C ILE A 53 14.61 9.51 -14.25
N GLY A 54 14.97 10.59 -14.95
CA GLY A 54 14.52 10.91 -16.31
C GLY A 54 14.50 9.73 -17.30
N PRO A 55 15.60 8.96 -17.46
CA PRO A 55 15.62 7.80 -18.33
C PRO A 55 14.56 6.74 -17.99
N VAL A 56 14.30 6.51 -16.70
CA VAL A 56 13.30 5.54 -16.25
C VAL A 56 11.89 6.09 -16.45
N ALA A 57 11.66 7.37 -16.15
CA ALA A 57 10.38 8.03 -16.38
C ALA A 57 10.02 8.06 -17.88
N SER A 58 11.00 8.22 -18.76
CA SER A 58 10.84 8.14 -20.22
C SER A 58 10.55 6.71 -20.69
N LEU A 59 11.25 5.69 -20.17
CA LEU A 59 10.97 4.28 -20.49
C LEU A 59 9.57 3.84 -20.06
N LEU A 60 9.11 4.41 -18.95
CA LEU A 60 7.80 4.17 -18.40
C LEU A 60 6.72 4.98 -19.15
N GLU A 61 7.08 6.05 -19.87
CA GLU A 61 6.14 7.04 -20.46
C GLU A 61 5.24 7.69 -19.39
N HIS A 62 5.79 7.98 -18.21
CA HIS A 62 5.07 8.58 -17.09
C HIS A 62 5.50 10.03 -16.86
N ALA A 63 4.54 10.96 -16.75
CA ALA A 63 4.80 12.27 -16.14
C ALA A 63 4.76 12.19 -14.60
N SER A 64 5.51 13.05 -13.91
CA SER A 64 5.41 13.20 -12.46
C SER A 64 3.96 13.52 -12.06
N PRO A 65 3.43 12.91 -10.97
CA PRO A 65 2.07 13.20 -10.54
C PRO A 65 1.95 14.67 -10.14
N SER A 66 0.87 15.32 -10.55
CA SER A 66 0.47 16.61 -9.99
C SER A 66 0.13 16.47 -8.50
N VAL A 67 0.01 17.58 -7.78
CA VAL A 67 -0.41 17.59 -6.37
C VAL A 67 -1.73 16.83 -6.17
N ALA A 68 -2.71 17.04 -7.06
CA ALA A 68 -3.96 16.29 -7.05
C ALA A 68 -3.73 14.79 -7.34
N GLY A 69 -2.82 14.45 -8.24
CA GLY A 69 -2.44 13.06 -8.52
C GLY A 69 -1.86 12.33 -7.31
N TRP A 70 -1.03 13.01 -6.50
CA TRP A 70 -0.53 12.49 -5.23
C TRP A 70 -1.64 12.31 -4.19
N ALA A 71 -2.56 13.26 -4.10
CA ALA A 71 -3.71 13.17 -3.19
C ALA A 71 -4.60 11.96 -3.55
N VAL A 72 -4.93 11.80 -4.83
CA VAL A 72 -5.72 10.66 -5.32
C VAL A 72 -4.97 9.34 -5.12
N ALA A 73 -3.67 9.30 -5.43
CA ALA A 73 -2.85 8.10 -5.23
C ALA A 73 -2.81 7.68 -3.76
N SER A 74 -2.76 8.63 -2.82
CA SER A 74 -2.75 8.36 -1.39
C SER A 74 -4.04 7.71 -0.89
N LEU A 75 -5.17 7.88 -1.59
CA LEU A 75 -6.43 7.19 -1.26
C LEU A 75 -6.37 5.67 -1.47
N SER A 76 -5.40 5.17 -2.23
CA SER A 76 -5.15 3.71 -2.35
C SER A 76 -4.87 3.07 -0.99
N ILE A 77 -4.17 3.76 -0.09
CA ILE A 77 -3.80 3.26 1.24
C ILE A 77 -5.05 2.94 2.08
N PRO A 78 -5.95 3.90 2.39
CA PRO A 78 -7.16 3.60 3.14
C PRO A 78 -8.12 2.67 2.38
N ALA A 79 -8.16 2.72 1.05
CA ALA A 79 -8.99 1.81 0.25
C ALA A 79 -8.57 0.34 0.42
N VAL A 80 -7.26 0.04 0.33
CA VAL A 80 -6.72 -1.31 0.52
C VAL A 80 -6.90 -1.77 1.96
N LEU A 81 -6.52 -0.96 2.94
CA LEU A 81 -6.68 -1.31 4.36
C LEU A 81 -8.14 -1.52 4.76
N GLY A 82 -9.04 -0.67 4.26
CA GLY A 82 -10.48 -0.77 4.49
C GLY A 82 -11.08 -2.03 3.88
N THR A 83 -10.70 -2.35 2.64
CA THR A 83 -11.18 -3.55 1.93
C THR A 83 -10.72 -4.83 2.62
N ASP A 84 -9.43 -4.90 3.00
CA ASP A 84 -8.87 -6.04 3.74
C ASP A 84 -9.60 -6.24 5.08
N ALA A 85 -9.80 -5.17 5.85
CA ALA A 85 -10.50 -5.25 7.12
C ALA A 85 -11.97 -5.66 6.97
N ALA A 86 -12.66 -5.15 5.95
CA ALA A 86 -14.03 -5.57 5.65
C ALA A 86 -14.09 -7.06 5.28
N ALA A 87 -13.15 -7.53 4.45
CA ALA A 87 -13.05 -8.94 4.08
C ALA A 87 -12.78 -9.85 5.28
N LYS A 88 -11.86 -9.45 6.17
CA LYS A 88 -11.55 -10.19 7.41
C LYS A 88 -12.74 -10.24 8.37
N ARG A 89 -13.43 -9.12 8.58
CA ARG A 89 -14.66 -9.07 9.41
C ARG A 89 -15.74 -9.99 8.88
N ARG A 90 -15.98 -9.97 7.56
CA ARG A 90 -16.95 -10.89 6.91
C ARG A 90 -16.57 -12.35 7.09
N ARG A 91 -15.28 -12.70 7.03
CA ARG A 91 -14.80 -14.07 7.28
C ARG A 91 -14.99 -14.49 8.74
N GLN A 92 -14.70 -13.62 9.70
CA GLN A 92 -14.93 -13.89 11.13
C GLN A 92 -16.41 -14.15 11.42
N GLN A 93 -17.31 -13.35 10.85
CA GLN A 93 -18.76 -13.53 11.00
C GLN A 93 -19.27 -14.85 10.38
N ARG A 94 -18.65 -15.30 9.29
CA ARG A 94 -19.00 -16.57 8.63
C ARG A 94 -18.36 -17.81 9.27
N GLY A 95 -17.24 -17.63 9.97
CA GLY A 95 -16.46 -18.70 10.60
C GLY A 95 -16.77 -18.94 12.08
N ALA A 96 -17.72 -18.22 12.67
CA ALA A 96 -18.24 -18.56 14.00
C ALA A 96 -19.10 -19.82 13.90
N PRO A 97 -18.72 -20.95 14.53
CA PRO A 97 -19.66 -22.05 14.74
C PRO A 97 -20.81 -21.50 15.60
N ARG A 98 -22.05 -21.87 15.25
CA ARG A 98 -23.17 -21.78 16.17
C ARG A 98 -22.92 -22.69 17.37
#